data_AF-A0A3A8NGH3-F1
#
_entry.id   AF-A0A3A8NGH3-F1
#
_cell.length_a   1.000
_cell.length_b   1.000
_cell.length_c   1.000
_cell.angle_alpha   90.00
_cell.angle_beta   90.00
_cell.angle_gamma   90.00
#
_symmetry.space_group_name_H-M   'P 1'
#
loop_
_entity.id
_entity.type
_entity.pdbx_description
1 polymer ?
#
loop_
_entity_poly.entity_id
_entity_poly.type
_entity_poly.pdbx_seq_one_letter_code
_entity_poly.pdbx_strand_id
1 'polypeptide(L)'
;MDSSAGATAPVLARPSVSAEGRARLFPSATDAEWTDWRWQQRHAVRNLEQLERYVRLAPDERAGVQETSSLFRVGISPYYLSLIDPDHASCPVRMQAIPVRAEARVRPGELEDPLGEDKTRPEECIVHKYPDRVLFLAIDTCSVYCRHCTRRRITKGGEAELTKDQMRRGIDYVRNHPEVRDVLISGGDPFLLSEERLESLLAPLSEIPHVEMIRIGTRVPVCLPMRVTDGLARVLRRYAPVYVITHFNHPKEVTPEAREACERLVDHGVPVENQAVLMRQLNSDARIIKELSHVLLRSRVRPYYLHQMDVAEGCEHLRTPIAKGLEILQQLRGHTTGLAVPHLAVDLPGGGGKVTLQPDYVIERGERETLFRNYKGETYAYPEPEETDCSCPYDEVWQARSRELRSQGR
;
A
#
# COMPACT_ATOMS: atom_id res chain seq x y z
N MET A 1 -15.99 -44.27 14.50
CA MET A 1 -15.35 -43.97 13.21
C MET A 1 -14.71 -42.61 13.36
N ASP A 2 -13.39 -42.58 13.19
CA ASP A 2 -12.45 -41.55 13.67
C ASP A 2 -12.84 -40.09 13.40
N SER A 3 -12.84 -39.29 14.46
CA SER A 3 -12.73 -37.84 14.40
C SER A 3 -11.32 -37.42 14.78
N SER A 4 -10.37 -37.55 13.86
CA SER A 4 -9.06 -36.92 13.99
C SER A 4 -9.17 -35.46 13.54
N ALA A 5 -9.64 -34.60 14.45
CA ALA A 5 -9.46 -33.16 14.34
C ALA A 5 -7.96 -32.88 14.35
N GLY A 6 -7.38 -32.72 13.16
CA GLY A 6 -5.99 -32.32 12.98
C GLY A 6 -5.78 -30.96 13.62
N ALA A 7 -5.17 -30.96 14.80
CA ALA A 7 -4.63 -29.76 15.40
C ALA A 7 -3.62 -29.17 14.41
N THR A 8 -3.98 -28.05 13.78
CA THR A 8 -3.06 -27.23 13.00
C THR A 8 -1.95 -26.80 13.93
N ALA A 9 -0.75 -27.33 13.72
CA ALA A 9 0.46 -26.88 14.37
C ALA A 9 0.58 -25.35 14.26
N PRO A 10 1.09 -24.65 15.29
CA PRO A 10 1.38 -23.23 15.19
C PRO A 10 2.30 -23.05 13.98
N VAL A 11 1.92 -22.18 13.04
CA VAL A 11 2.75 -21.81 11.88
C VAL A 11 4.12 -21.44 12.44
N LEU A 12 5.09 -22.34 12.24
CA LEU A 12 6.47 -22.23 12.66
C LEU A 12 6.94 -20.80 12.39
N ALA A 13 7.63 -20.20 13.37
CA ALA A 13 8.38 -18.98 13.13
C ALA A 13 9.18 -19.20 11.85
N ARG A 14 8.79 -18.52 10.77
CA ARG A 14 9.46 -18.69 9.48
C ARG A 14 10.94 -18.41 9.74
N PRO A 15 11.87 -19.26 9.27
CA PRO A 15 13.28 -18.93 9.30
C PRO A 15 13.46 -17.49 8.82
N SER A 16 14.33 -16.71 9.46
CA SER A 16 14.57 -15.34 9.03
C SER A 16 15.22 -15.39 7.64
N VAL A 17 14.36 -15.35 6.61
CA VAL A 17 14.77 -15.37 5.19
C VAL A 17 15.74 -14.22 4.93
N SER A 18 15.59 -13.10 5.64
CA SER A 18 16.52 -11.97 5.63
C SER A 18 17.89 -12.32 6.23
N ALA A 19 17.98 -13.04 7.35
CA ALA A 19 19.26 -13.43 7.93
C ALA A 19 20.04 -14.41 7.05
N GLU A 20 19.36 -15.44 6.51
CA GLU A 20 19.97 -16.40 5.56
C GLU A 20 20.42 -15.69 4.28
N GLY A 21 19.54 -14.85 3.72
CA GLY A 21 19.84 -14.06 2.54
C GLY A 21 20.99 -13.09 2.75
N ARG A 22 21.06 -12.43 3.92
CA ARG A 22 22.18 -11.56 4.31
C ARG A 22 23.48 -12.34 4.40
N ALA A 23 23.50 -13.47 5.12
CA ALA A 23 24.71 -14.28 5.26
C ALA A 23 25.25 -14.74 3.89
N ARG A 24 24.35 -15.04 2.94
CA ARG A 24 24.71 -15.44 1.58
C ARG A 24 25.20 -14.27 0.72
N LEU A 25 24.45 -13.16 0.69
CA LEU A 25 24.67 -12.07 -0.28
C LEU A 25 25.59 -10.96 0.23
N PHE A 26 25.63 -10.75 1.55
CA PHE A 26 26.37 -9.68 2.22
C PHE A 26 27.13 -10.22 3.45
N PRO A 27 27.99 -11.26 3.30
CA PRO A 27 28.66 -11.92 4.43
C PRO A 27 29.59 -11.00 5.22
N SER A 28 30.10 -9.93 4.60
CA SER A 28 31.00 -8.96 5.23
C SER A 28 30.27 -7.81 5.94
N ALA A 29 28.95 -7.68 5.78
CA ALA A 29 28.19 -6.61 6.42
C ALA A 29 28.06 -6.89 7.92
N THR A 30 28.55 -5.98 8.75
CA THR A 30 28.38 -6.04 10.21
C THR A 30 26.92 -5.80 10.61
N ASP A 31 26.52 -6.18 11.83
CA ASP A 31 25.15 -5.94 12.31
C ASP A 31 24.80 -4.45 12.36
N ALA A 32 25.76 -3.61 12.74
CA ALA A 32 25.62 -2.16 12.75
C ALA A 32 25.38 -1.60 11.34
N GLU A 33 26.09 -2.11 10.33
CA GLU A 33 25.87 -1.73 8.94
C GLU A 33 24.53 -2.23 8.41
N TRP A 34 24.18 -3.48 8.67
CA TRP A 34 22.94 -4.06 8.17
C TRP A 34 21.70 -3.33 8.72
N THR A 35 21.76 -2.91 9.98
CA THR A 35 20.68 -2.18 10.65
C THR A 35 20.69 -0.67 10.36
N ASP A 36 21.74 -0.13 9.71
CA ASP A 36 21.75 1.25 9.23
C ASP A 36 21.03 1.36 7.87
N TRP A 37 19.86 1.98 7.87
CA TRP A 37 19.11 2.24 6.63
C TRP A 37 19.89 3.08 5.61
N ARG A 38 20.86 3.89 6.04
CA ARG A 38 21.72 4.66 5.13
C ARG A 38 22.73 3.76 4.44
N TRP A 39 23.30 2.78 5.16
CA TRP A 39 24.14 1.75 4.56
C TRP A 39 23.37 0.94 3.52
N GLN A 40 22.13 0.55 3.84
CA GLN A 40 21.23 -0.15 2.91
C GLN A 40 21.02 0.67 1.62
N GLN A 41 20.80 1.98 1.73
CA GLN A 41 20.64 2.85 0.54
C GLN A 41 21.94 3.02 -0.26
N ARG A 42 23.09 3.16 0.41
CA ARG A 42 24.41 3.27 -0.26
C ARG A 42 24.72 2.00 -1.07
N HIS A 43 24.32 0.84 -0.56
CA HIS A 43 24.58 -0.47 -1.18
C HIS A 43 23.42 -1.00 -2.03
N ALA A 44 22.39 -0.19 -2.30
CA ALA A 44 21.28 -0.60 -3.16
C ALA A 44 21.74 -0.90 -4.60
N VAL A 45 21.26 -2.01 -5.14
CA VAL A 45 21.50 -2.45 -6.52
C VAL A 45 20.70 -1.57 -7.47
N ARG A 46 21.37 -0.96 -8.45
CA ARG A 46 20.78 0.06 -9.36
C ARG A 46 20.93 -0.24 -10.84
N ASN A 47 21.71 -1.25 -11.21
CA ASN A 47 21.94 -1.59 -12.61
C ASN A 47 22.16 -3.09 -12.80
N LEU A 48 22.21 -3.52 -14.07
CA LEU A 48 22.39 -4.92 -14.45
C LEU A 48 23.66 -5.52 -13.85
N GLU A 49 24.79 -4.84 -13.98
CA GLU A 49 26.09 -5.35 -13.51
C GLU A 49 26.06 -5.64 -12.01
N GLN A 50 25.50 -4.72 -11.22
CA GLN A 50 25.33 -4.92 -9.78
C GLN A 50 24.37 -6.07 -9.47
N LEU A 51 23.28 -6.20 -10.23
CA LEU A 51 22.30 -7.26 -10.00
C LEU A 51 22.89 -8.66 -10.27
N GLU A 52 23.68 -8.80 -11.34
CA GLU A 52 24.35 -10.05 -11.72
C GLU A 52 25.39 -10.53 -10.70
N ARG A 53 25.88 -9.65 -9.82
CA ARG A 53 26.77 -10.03 -8.71
C ARG A 53 26.04 -10.82 -7.61
N TYR A 54 24.74 -10.60 -7.44
CA TYR A 54 23.96 -11.17 -6.33
C TYR A 54 22.95 -12.22 -6.78
N VAL A 55 22.46 -12.12 -8.02
CA VAL A 55 21.36 -12.93 -8.51
C VAL A 55 21.70 -13.50 -9.87
N ARG A 56 21.54 -14.82 -10.02
CA ARG A 56 21.55 -15.46 -11.34
C ARG A 56 20.28 -15.05 -12.09
N LEU A 57 20.43 -14.23 -13.13
CA LEU A 57 19.31 -13.76 -13.95
C LEU A 57 18.92 -14.79 -15.00
N ALA A 58 17.62 -15.02 -15.15
CA ALA A 58 17.08 -15.71 -16.31
C ALA A 58 17.28 -14.84 -17.57
N PRO A 59 17.35 -15.45 -18.77
CA PRO A 59 17.49 -14.69 -20.02
C PRO A 59 16.46 -13.58 -20.18
N ASP A 60 15.21 -13.83 -19.77
CA ASP A 60 14.11 -12.85 -19.85
C ASP A 60 14.30 -11.65 -18.91
N GLU A 61 14.91 -11.87 -17.74
CA GLU A 61 15.18 -10.81 -16.77
C GLU A 61 16.40 -9.98 -17.16
N ARG A 62 17.46 -10.63 -17.67
CA ARG A 62 18.60 -9.91 -18.22
C ARG A 62 18.16 -9.01 -19.37
N ALA A 63 17.36 -9.54 -20.29
CA ALA A 63 16.76 -8.76 -21.38
C ALA A 63 15.84 -7.67 -20.83
N GLY A 64 15.00 -7.97 -19.82
CA GLY A 64 14.14 -7.00 -19.16
C GLY A 64 14.91 -5.81 -18.62
N VAL A 65 15.96 -6.03 -17.82
CA VAL A 65 16.78 -4.96 -17.24
C VAL A 65 17.43 -4.10 -18.33
N GLN A 66 17.85 -4.70 -19.44
CA GLN A 66 18.48 -3.99 -20.57
C GLN A 66 17.46 -3.19 -21.39
N GLU A 67 16.37 -3.83 -21.82
CA GLU A 67 15.36 -3.21 -22.71
C GLU A 67 14.56 -2.11 -22.00
N THR A 68 14.53 -2.13 -20.67
CA THR A 68 13.74 -1.18 -19.88
C THR A 68 14.56 -0.08 -19.19
N SER A 69 15.88 -0.04 -19.39
CA SER A 69 16.76 0.90 -18.67
C SER A 69 16.47 2.37 -18.95
N SER A 70 15.86 2.70 -20.09
CA SER A 70 15.37 4.04 -20.43
C SER A 70 13.92 4.31 -19.99
N LEU A 71 13.18 3.26 -19.59
CA LEU A 71 11.77 3.34 -19.25
C LEU A 71 11.52 3.56 -17.77
N PHE A 72 12.42 3.12 -16.89
CA PHE A 72 12.37 3.36 -15.44
C PHE A 72 13.66 2.89 -14.76
N ARG A 73 13.85 3.33 -13.51
CA ARG A 73 14.99 2.94 -12.68
C ARG A 73 14.86 1.51 -12.16
N VAL A 74 16.01 0.89 -11.92
CA VAL A 74 16.14 -0.27 -11.04
C VAL A 74 16.71 0.23 -9.71
N GLY A 75 16.15 -0.26 -8.61
CA GLY A 75 16.65 -0.01 -7.27
C GLY A 75 16.15 -1.12 -6.37
N ILE A 76 17.06 -1.80 -5.68
CA ILE A 76 16.74 -2.88 -4.74
C ILE A 76 17.66 -2.73 -3.52
N SER A 77 17.09 -2.52 -2.33
CA SER A 77 17.87 -2.49 -1.09
C SER A 77 18.51 -3.85 -0.81
N PRO A 78 19.70 -3.90 -0.15
CA PRO A 78 20.31 -5.17 0.27
C PRO A 78 19.35 -6.05 1.08
N TYR A 79 18.59 -5.46 2.00
CA TYR A 79 17.56 -6.15 2.76
C TYR A 79 16.49 -6.79 1.85
N TYR A 80 15.88 -6.06 0.93
CA TYR A 80 14.83 -6.63 0.08
C TYR A 80 15.40 -7.68 -0.90
N LEU A 81 16.64 -7.47 -1.37
CA LEU A 81 17.39 -8.44 -2.17
C LEU A 81 17.63 -9.75 -1.41
N SER A 82 17.91 -9.68 -0.10
CA SER A 82 18.10 -10.87 0.75
C SER A 82 16.86 -11.76 0.83
N LEU A 83 15.67 -11.20 0.60
CA LEU A 83 14.43 -11.98 0.60
C LEU A 83 14.23 -12.78 -0.69
N ILE A 84 15.03 -12.54 -1.74
CA ILE A 84 14.93 -13.28 -3.00
C ILE A 84 15.39 -14.73 -2.80
N ASP A 85 14.54 -15.65 -3.24
CA ASP A 85 14.95 -17.02 -3.52
C ASP A 85 15.69 -17.03 -4.87
N PRO A 86 17.01 -17.29 -4.90
CA PRO A 86 17.81 -17.20 -6.10
C PRO A 86 17.54 -18.36 -7.06
N ASP A 87 16.98 -19.46 -6.54
CA ASP A 87 16.77 -20.71 -7.28
C ASP A 87 15.37 -20.79 -7.90
N HIS A 88 14.48 -19.84 -7.56
CA HIS A 88 13.10 -19.85 -8.02
C HIS A 88 12.70 -18.57 -8.76
N ALA A 89 12.49 -18.67 -10.08
CA ALA A 89 12.10 -17.55 -10.93
C ALA A 89 10.73 -16.94 -10.52
N SER A 90 9.78 -17.75 -10.08
CA SER A 90 8.49 -17.28 -9.54
C SER A 90 8.56 -16.81 -8.07
N CYS A 91 9.75 -16.53 -7.54
CA CYS A 91 9.86 -15.94 -6.22
C CYS A 91 9.08 -14.61 -6.17
N PRO A 92 8.10 -14.43 -5.25
CA PRO A 92 7.22 -13.26 -5.27
C PRO A 92 7.96 -11.95 -4.99
N VAL A 93 9.06 -11.98 -4.22
CA VAL A 93 9.92 -10.81 -4.01
C VAL A 93 10.65 -10.45 -5.31
N ARG A 94 11.20 -11.46 -5.99
CA ARG A 94 11.93 -11.34 -7.25
C ARG A 94 11.07 -10.70 -8.35
N MET A 95 9.85 -11.22 -8.52
CA MET A 95 8.87 -10.71 -9.47
C MET A 95 8.49 -9.23 -9.23
N GLN A 96 8.66 -8.72 -8.01
CA GLN A 96 8.37 -7.32 -7.67
C GLN A 96 9.58 -6.40 -7.78
N ALA A 97 10.80 -6.94 -7.91
CA ALA A 97 12.04 -6.17 -7.89
C ALA A 97 12.82 -6.21 -9.21
N ILE A 98 12.82 -7.36 -9.91
CA ILE A 98 13.65 -7.57 -11.10
C ILE A 98 12.81 -7.39 -12.37
N PRO A 99 13.20 -6.46 -13.28
CA PRO A 99 12.52 -6.27 -14.54
C PRO A 99 12.49 -7.51 -15.42
N VAL A 100 11.40 -7.71 -16.16
CA VAL A 100 11.27 -8.74 -17.20
C VAL A 100 10.99 -8.11 -18.57
N ARG A 101 11.26 -8.85 -19.65
CA ARG A 101 11.14 -8.33 -21.03
C ARG A 101 9.74 -7.85 -21.37
N ALA A 102 8.71 -8.47 -20.79
CA ALA A 102 7.32 -8.07 -21.01
C ALA A 102 7.06 -6.60 -20.65
N GLU A 103 7.85 -6.02 -19.75
CA GLU A 103 7.71 -4.64 -19.27
C GLU A 103 8.20 -3.60 -20.27
N ALA A 104 8.99 -4.00 -21.28
CA ALA A 104 9.44 -3.12 -22.35
C ALA A 104 8.37 -2.90 -23.44
N ARG A 105 7.21 -3.58 -23.34
CA ARG A 105 6.18 -3.60 -24.37
C ARG A 105 4.87 -3.03 -23.84
N VAL A 106 4.47 -1.87 -24.38
CA VAL A 106 3.15 -1.29 -24.13
C VAL A 106 2.08 -2.12 -24.86
N ARG A 107 1.00 -2.45 -24.15
CA ARG A 107 -0.14 -3.21 -24.68
C ARG A 107 -1.37 -2.32 -24.86
N PRO A 108 -2.29 -2.65 -25.79
CA PRO A 108 -3.54 -1.91 -25.93
C PRO A 108 -4.30 -1.81 -24.61
N GLY A 109 -4.70 -0.60 -24.26
CA GLY A 109 -5.42 -0.30 -23.01
C GLY A 109 -4.52 0.05 -21.82
N GLU A 110 -3.19 -0.08 -21.95
CA GLU A 110 -2.26 0.50 -20.97
C GLU A 110 -2.12 2.02 -21.17
N LEU A 111 -1.83 2.72 -20.07
CA LEU A 111 -1.77 4.17 -19.98
C LEU A 111 -0.53 4.61 -19.18
N GLU A 112 0.11 5.71 -19.60
CA GLU A 112 1.22 6.28 -18.84
C GLU A 112 0.77 6.85 -17.48
N ASP A 113 -0.37 7.57 -17.47
CA ASP A 113 -1.08 8.01 -16.26
C ASP A 113 -2.43 7.28 -16.15
N PRO A 114 -2.45 6.02 -15.65
CA PRO A 114 -3.68 5.25 -15.56
C PRO A 114 -4.67 5.88 -14.57
N LEU A 115 -4.18 6.62 -13.59
CA LEU A 115 -4.97 7.17 -12.49
C LEU A 115 -5.51 8.58 -12.76
N GLY A 116 -5.15 9.19 -13.90
CA GLY A 116 -5.56 10.55 -14.27
C GLY A 116 -5.10 11.62 -13.28
N GLU A 117 -3.97 11.39 -12.62
CA GLU A 117 -3.45 12.28 -11.58
C GLU A 117 -3.02 13.62 -12.17
N ASP A 118 -2.41 13.62 -13.35
CA ASP A 118 -1.84 14.84 -13.94
C ASP A 118 -2.96 15.81 -14.37
N LYS A 119 -4.16 15.29 -14.67
CA LYS A 119 -5.35 16.09 -14.98
C LYS A 119 -5.93 16.82 -13.78
N THR A 120 -5.59 16.37 -12.57
CA THR A 120 -6.12 16.87 -11.30
C THR A 120 -5.00 17.44 -10.44
N ARG A 121 -3.97 18.01 -11.09
CA ARG A 121 -2.73 18.48 -10.48
C ARG A 121 -2.66 20.02 -10.46
N PRO A 122 -3.36 20.72 -9.54
CA PRO A 122 -3.39 22.18 -9.49
C PRO A 122 -2.03 22.79 -9.09
N GLU A 123 -1.20 22.02 -8.40
CA GLU A 123 0.19 22.35 -8.08
C GLU A 123 1.07 21.15 -8.38
N GLU A 124 2.36 21.37 -8.59
CA GLU A 124 3.31 20.31 -8.93
C GLU A 124 3.34 19.18 -7.88
N CYS A 125 3.16 19.50 -6.61
CA CYS A 125 3.14 18.48 -5.55
C CYS A 125 1.73 18.06 -5.12
N ILE A 126 0.65 18.57 -5.73
CA ILE A 126 -0.72 18.29 -5.29
C ILE A 126 -1.51 17.59 -6.38
N VAL A 127 -2.17 16.48 -6.02
CA VAL A 127 -3.24 15.87 -6.83
C VAL A 127 -4.55 15.96 -6.03
N HIS A 128 -5.51 16.75 -6.50
CA HIS A 128 -6.81 16.97 -5.87
C HIS A 128 -7.92 16.34 -6.72
N LYS A 129 -8.09 15.03 -6.57
CA LYS A 129 -9.06 14.23 -7.36
C LYS A 129 -10.42 14.08 -6.67
N TYR A 130 -10.45 14.05 -5.34
CA TYR A 130 -11.66 13.84 -4.56
C TYR A 130 -12.05 15.12 -3.82
N PRO A 131 -13.33 15.32 -3.47
CA PRO A 131 -13.78 16.60 -2.92
C PRO A 131 -13.10 17.06 -1.63
N ASP A 132 -12.69 16.14 -0.77
CA ASP A 132 -12.32 16.45 0.63
C ASP A 132 -10.88 16.08 0.98
N ARG A 133 -10.07 15.67 0.00
CA ARG A 133 -8.73 15.14 0.25
C ARG A 133 -7.79 15.29 -0.93
N VAL A 134 -6.52 15.48 -0.60
CA VAL A 134 -5.44 15.63 -1.58
C VAL A 134 -4.35 14.59 -1.40
N LEU A 135 -3.66 14.29 -2.49
CA LEU A 135 -2.39 13.57 -2.50
C LEU A 135 -1.25 14.59 -2.65
N PHE A 136 -0.32 14.57 -1.69
CA PHE A 136 0.88 15.41 -1.67
C PHE A 136 2.09 14.59 -2.12
N LEU A 137 2.59 14.82 -3.33
CA LEU A 137 3.75 14.13 -3.92
C LEU A 137 5.05 14.76 -3.40
N ALA A 138 5.62 14.22 -2.33
CA ALA A 138 6.74 14.83 -1.61
C ALA A 138 8.14 14.48 -2.16
N ILE A 139 8.27 13.37 -2.88
CA ILE A 139 9.55 12.84 -3.38
C ILE A 139 9.30 11.92 -4.58
N ASP A 140 10.29 11.67 -5.43
CA ASP A 140 10.23 10.76 -6.60
C ASP A 140 11.08 9.48 -6.44
N THR A 141 11.81 9.33 -5.33
CA THR A 141 12.72 8.20 -5.09
C THR A 141 12.11 7.14 -4.20
N CYS A 142 12.52 5.88 -4.42
CA CYS A 142 12.11 4.71 -3.66
C CYS A 142 13.34 3.88 -3.26
N SER A 143 13.25 3.13 -2.16
CA SER A 143 14.28 2.16 -1.76
C SER A 143 14.24 0.91 -2.63
N VAL A 144 13.05 0.58 -3.14
CA VAL A 144 12.80 -0.46 -4.14
C VAL A 144 11.85 0.10 -5.21
N TYR A 145 12.25 0.01 -6.48
CA TYR A 145 11.38 0.40 -7.61
C TYR A 145 10.53 -0.81 -8.03
N CYS A 146 9.26 -0.80 -7.60
CA CYS A 146 8.36 -1.92 -7.77
C CYS A 146 8.02 -2.17 -9.25
N ARG A 147 8.07 -3.42 -9.72
CA ARG A 147 7.69 -3.80 -11.09
C ARG A 147 6.21 -3.58 -11.42
N HIS A 148 5.40 -3.34 -10.39
CA HIS A 148 3.98 -3.02 -10.48
C HIS A 148 3.69 -1.53 -10.16
N CYS A 149 4.69 -0.65 -10.19
CA CYS A 149 4.51 0.76 -9.84
C CYS A 149 3.57 1.47 -10.84
N THR A 150 2.49 2.03 -10.31
CA THR A 150 1.45 2.77 -11.05
C THR A 150 1.92 4.19 -11.38
N ARG A 151 2.86 4.71 -10.59
CA ARG A 151 3.54 6.01 -10.76
C ARG A 151 4.93 5.86 -11.38
N ARG A 152 5.16 4.81 -12.18
CA ARG A 152 6.45 4.58 -12.84
C ARG A 152 6.93 5.83 -13.58
N ARG A 153 6.02 6.57 -14.25
CA ARG A 153 6.29 7.85 -14.94
C ARG A 153 6.93 8.93 -14.06
N ILE A 154 6.52 9.03 -12.79
CA ILE A 154 7.05 10.01 -11.82
C ILE A 154 8.42 9.53 -11.31
N THR A 155 8.54 8.23 -11.05
CA THR A 155 9.75 7.62 -10.48
C THR A 155 10.85 7.30 -11.52
N LYS A 156 10.60 7.58 -12.81
CA LYS A 156 11.52 7.38 -13.94
C LYS A 156 12.84 8.15 -13.76
N GLY A 157 12.79 9.24 -12.99
CA GLY A 157 13.93 10.07 -12.67
C GLY A 157 14.07 11.30 -13.54
N GLY A 158 14.64 12.36 -12.97
CA GLY A 158 14.85 13.64 -13.63
C GLY A 158 14.33 14.83 -12.82
N GLU A 159 13.41 14.60 -11.89
CA GLU A 159 12.96 15.61 -10.93
C GLU A 159 13.74 15.45 -9.62
N ALA A 160 14.23 16.58 -9.09
CA ALA A 160 14.88 16.61 -7.78
C ALA A 160 13.83 16.47 -6.67
N GLU A 161 14.28 16.32 -5.42
CA GLU A 161 13.42 16.53 -4.27
C GLU A 161 12.68 17.86 -4.40
N LEU A 162 11.43 17.93 -3.92
CA LEU A 162 10.66 19.18 -3.96
C LEU A 162 11.50 20.33 -3.41
N THR A 163 11.65 21.39 -4.20
CA THR A 163 12.20 22.66 -3.74
C THR A 163 11.33 23.21 -2.62
N LYS A 164 11.93 24.03 -1.75
CA LYS A 164 11.18 24.71 -0.67
C LYS A 164 9.99 25.51 -1.20
N ASP A 165 10.13 26.10 -2.38
CA ASP A 165 9.04 26.86 -3.02
C ASP A 165 7.91 25.96 -3.53
N GLN A 166 8.22 24.83 -4.16
CA GLN A 166 7.19 23.85 -4.57
C GLN A 166 6.44 23.29 -3.37
N MET A 167 7.15 22.98 -2.29
CA MET A 167 6.56 22.52 -1.03
C MET A 167 5.63 23.57 -0.43
N ARG A 168 6.09 24.84 -0.36
CA ARG A 168 5.30 25.96 0.14
C ARG A 168 4.01 26.14 -0.66
N ARG A 169 4.07 26.11 -2.00
CA ARG A 169 2.88 26.22 -2.85
C ARG A 169 1.85 25.13 -2.60
N GLY A 170 2.30 23.88 -2.38
CA GLY A 170 1.40 22.79 -2.02
C GLY A 170 0.71 22.99 -0.67
N ILE A 171 1.45 23.45 0.33
CA ILE A 171 0.90 23.77 1.67
C ILE A 171 -0.08 24.95 1.56
N ASP A 172 0.27 26.00 0.82
CA ASP A 172 -0.59 27.16 0.58
C ASP A 172 -1.87 26.75 -0.16
N TYR A 173 -1.78 25.81 -1.11
CA TYR A 173 -2.95 25.22 -1.76
C TYR A 173 -3.88 24.60 -0.71
N VAL A 174 -3.39 23.68 0.14
CA VAL A 174 -4.22 23.05 1.19
C VAL A 174 -4.83 24.11 2.14
N ARG A 175 -4.05 25.12 2.51
CA ARG A 175 -4.50 26.21 3.39
C ARG A 175 -5.66 27.02 2.80
N ASN A 176 -5.68 27.19 1.48
CA ASN A 176 -6.69 27.97 0.77
C ASN A 176 -7.93 27.16 0.34
N HIS A 177 -7.95 25.84 0.60
CA HIS A 177 -9.04 24.94 0.21
C HIS A 177 -9.67 24.31 1.47
N PRO A 178 -10.63 24.99 2.12
CA PRO A 178 -11.19 24.59 3.43
C PRO A 178 -11.96 23.26 3.41
N GLU A 179 -12.33 22.76 2.23
CA GLU A 179 -12.93 21.45 2.03
C GLU A 179 -11.94 20.28 2.24
N VAL A 180 -10.62 20.54 2.16
CA VAL A 180 -9.57 19.53 2.25
C VAL A 180 -9.29 19.16 3.71
N ARG A 181 -9.86 18.05 4.17
CA ARG A 181 -9.70 17.54 5.54
C ARG A 181 -8.68 16.40 5.71
N ASP A 182 -8.33 15.72 4.62
CA ASP A 182 -7.37 14.59 4.62
C ASP A 182 -6.23 14.84 3.61
N VAL A 183 -4.99 14.81 4.11
CA VAL A 183 -3.79 14.99 3.28
C VAL A 183 -2.98 13.69 3.26
N LEU A 184 -2.88 13.05 2.09
CA LEU A 184 -2.04 11.87 1.89
C LEU A 184 -0.67 12.26 1.32
N ILE A 185 0.38 12.21 2.13
CA ILE A 185 1.77 12.38 1.69
C ILE A 185 2.25 11.08 1.03
N SER A 186 2.69 11.16 -0.23
CA SER A 186 3.21 10.02 -1.02
C SER A 186 4.18 10.53 -2.10
N GLY A 187 4.25 9.86 -3.25
CA GLY A 187 5.20 10.10 -4.33
C GLY A 187 5.91 8.80 -4.70
N GLY A 188 7.24 8.81 -4.61
CA GLY A 188 8.04 7.61 -4.44
C GLY A 188 7.81 7.02 -3.05
N ASP A 189 8.71 7.30 -2.10
CA ASP A 189 8.54 6.86 -0.72
C ASP A 189 8.90 7.97 0.30
N PRO A 190 7.90 8.62 0.93
CA PRO A 190 8.12 9.72 1.88
C PRO A 190 8.99 9.36 3.08
N PHE A 191 9.07 8.09 3.48
CA PHE A 191 9.94 7.70 4.59
C PHE A 191 11.43 7.81 4.24
N LEU A 192 11.80 8.02 2.97
CA LEU A 192 13.19 8.32 2.60
C LEU A 192 13.58 9.77 2.87
N LEU A 193 12.61 10.65 3.13
CA LEU A 193 12.89 11.98 3.63
C LEU A 193 13.59 11.90 5.00
N SER A 194 14.47 12.86 5.28
CA SER A 194 15.00 13.04 6.63
C SER A 194 13.88 13.43 7.58
N GLU A 195 14.05 13.17 8.87
CA GLU A 195 13.09 13.59 9.90
C GLU A 195 12.78 15.10 9.80
N GLU A 196 13.81 15.94 9.63
CA GLU A 196 13.65 17.40 9.47
C GLU A 196 12.74 17.77 8.28
N ARG A 197 12.87 17.09 7.14
CA ARG A 197 12.04 17.36 5.97
C ARG A 197 10.63 16.79 6.08
N LEU A 198 10.46 15.69 6.81
CA LEU A 198 9.12 15.24 7.18
C LEU A 198 8.45 16.26 8.10
N GLU A 199 9.17 16.78 9.09
CA GLU A 199 8.66 17.83 9.99
C GLU A 199 8.30 19.11 9.22
N SER A 200 9.08 19.50 8.21
CA SER A 200 8.76 20.68 7.38
C SER A 200 7.49 20.54 6.54
N LEU A 201 7.00 19.31 6.34
CA LEU A 201 5.69 19.03 5.74
C LEU A 201 4.60 18.92 6.82
N LEU A 202 4.84 18.09 7.84
CA LEU A 202 3.86 17.74 8.85
C LEU A 202 3.45 18.94 9.72
N ALA A 203 4.42 19.74 10.17
CA ALA A 203 4.14 20.87 11.05
C ALA A 203 3.18 21.88 10.43
N PRO A 204 3.48 22.49 9.27
CA PRO A 204 2.58 23.49 8.69
C PRO A 204 1.24 22.90 8.21
N LEU A 205 1.18 21.62 7.82
CA LEU A 205 -0.09 20.97 7.46
C LEU A 205 -0.97 20.76 8.71
N SER A 206 -0.37 20.35 9.83
CA SER A 206 -1.10 20.14 11.09
C SER A 206 -1.61 21.42 11.74
N GLU A 207 -1.03 22.58 11.39
CA GLU A 207 -1.47 23.90 11.85
C GLU A 207 -2.71 24.42 11.08
N ILE A 208 -3.08 23.79 9.96
CA ILE A 208 -4.23 24.21 9.15
C ILE A 208 -5.52 23.70 9.83
N PRO A 209 -6.42 24.59 10.30
CA PRO A 209 -7.54 24.18 11.18
C PRO A 209 -8.52 23.16 10.58
N HIS A 210 -8.69 23.16 9.26
CA HIS A 210 -9.60 22.24 8.57
C HIS A 210 -8.94 20.90 8.17
N VAL A 211 -7.62 20.76 8.34
CA VAL A 211 -6.93 19.47 8.12
C VAL A 211 -7.09 18.61 9.36
N GLU A 212 -7.93 17.59 9.26
CA GLU A 212 -8.28 16.71 10.37
C GLU A 212 -7.31 15.54 10.53
N MET A 213 -6.66 15.11 9.45
CA MET A 213 -5.71 14.01 9.47
C MET A 213 -4.69 14.06 8.35
N ILE A 214 -3.52 13.49 8.64
CA ILE A 214 -2.47 13.26 7.66
C ILE A 214 -2.24 11.77 7.52
N ARG A 215 -2.04 11.31 6.28
CA ARG A 215 -1.71 9.93 5.98
C ARG A 215 -0.41 9.88 5.21
N ILE A 216 0.40 8.84 5.40
CA ILE A 216 1.66 8.66 4.69
C ILE A 216 1.63 7.31 3.97
N GLY A 217 1.69 7.33 2.65
CA GLY A 217 1.83 6.13 1.82
C GLY A 217 3.30 5.77 1.65
N THR A 218 3.75 4.64 2.20
CA THR A 218 5.17 4.24 2.20
C THR A 218 5.33 2.73 2.09
N ARG A 219 6.33 2.26 1.32
CA ARG A 219 6.70 0.85 1.25
C ARG A 219 7.93 0.53 2.10
N VAL A 220 8.48 1.51 2.81
CA VAL A 220 9.66 1.35 3.67
C VAL A 220 9.54 0.23 4.72
N PRO A 221 8.42 0.03 5.44
CA PRO A 221 8.30 -1.10 6.36
C PRO A 221 8.51 -2.47 5.68
N VAL A 222 8.24 -2.55 4.38
CA VAL A 222 8.37 -3.77 3.55
C VAL A 222 9.77 -3.92 2.98
N CYS A 223 10.37 -2.82 2.49
CA CYS A 223 11.57 -2.84 1.66
C CYS A 223 12.83 -2.30 2.34
N LEU A 224 12.68 -1.59 3.44
CA LEU A 224 13.77 -0.96 4.19
C LEU A 224 13.35 -0.77 5.66
N PRO A 225 12.95 -1.83 6.39
CA PRO A 225 12.36 -1.68 7.72
C PRO A 225 13.27 -0.97 8.72
N MET A 226 14.59 -1.05 8.53
CA MET A 226 15.61 -0.32 9.30
C MET A 226 15.41 1.20 9.34
N ARG A 227 14.68 1.79 8.38
CA ARG A 227 14.41 3.24 8.36
C ARG A 227 13.36 3.63 9.42
N VAL A 228 12.55 2.68 9.88
CA VAL A 228 11.54 2.90 10.92
C VAL A 228 12.18 2.80 12.29
N THR A 229 12.78 3.91 12.72
CA THR A 229 13.42 4.07 14.02
C THR A 229 12.45 4.69 15.04
N ASP A 230 12.76 4.64 16.34
CA ASP A 230 11.97 5.36 17.34
C ASP A 230 12.01 6.88 17.10
N GLY A 231 13.10 7.38 16.52
CA GLY A 231 13.21 8.78 16.12
C GLY A 231 12.10 9.14 15.13
N LEU A 232 11.98 8.39 14.03
CA LEU A 232 10.93 8.59 13.05
C LEU A 232 9.53 8.43 13.66
N ALA A 233 9.30 7.35 14.41
CA ALA A 233 8.00 7.09 15.01
C ALA A 233 7.57 8.21 15.98
N ARG A 234 8.51 8.78 16.76
CA ARG A 234 8.25 9.94 17.63
C ARG A 234 7.90 11.20 16.86
N VAL A 235 8.57 11.45 15.73
CA VAL A 235 8.24 12.57 14.84
C VAL A 235 6.80 12.46 14.36
N LEU A 236 6.40 11.30 13.83
CA LEU A 236 5.04 11.10 13.34
C LEU A 236 3.99 11.26 14.46
N ARG A 237 4.26 10.71 15.66
CA ARG A 237 3.35 10.84 16.81
C ARG A 237 3.17 12.30 17.27
N ARG A 238 4.19 13.16 17.13
CA ARG A 238 4.07 14.58 17.52
C ARG A 238 2.95 15.30 16.78
N TYR A 239 2.69 14.91 15.53
CA TYR A 239 1.69 15.54 14.64
C TYR A 239 0.42 14.70 14.51
N ALA A 240 0.12 13.85 15.50
CA ALA A 240 -1.09 13.02 15.48
C ALA A 240 -2.37 13.86 15.32
N PRO A 241 -3.38 13.35 14.59
CA PRO A 241 -3.46 12.01 14.02
C PRO A 241 -2.71 11.85 12.68
N VAL A 242 -1.73 10.93 12.66
CA VAL A 242 -1.01 10.48 11.46
C VAL A 242 -1.25 8.99 11.25
N TYR A 243 -1.61 8.59 10.04
CA TYR A 243 -1.76 7.19 9.65
C TYR A 243 -0.67 6.78 8.66
N VAL A 244 -0.21 5.53 8.74
CA VAL A 244 0.75 4.97 7.78
C VAL A 244 0.06 3.89 6.95
N ILE A 245 0.08 4.06 5.63
CA ILE A 245 -0.42 3.08 4.67
C ILE A 245 0.77 2.39 4.02
N THR A 246 1.02 1.14 4.41
CA THR A 246 2.10 0.30 3.89
C THR A 246 1.66 -0.58 2.71
N HIS A 247 2.60 -1.32 2.10
CA HIS A 247 2.40 -1.96 0.79
C HIS A 247 3.05 -3.36 0.66
N PHE A 248 2.68 -4.26 1.58
CA PHE A 248 2.94 -5.70 1.53
C PHE A 248 2.01 -6.40 0.53
N ASN A 249 2.58 -7.25 -0.32
CA ASN A 249 1.89 -8.02 -1.36
C ASN A 249 2.00 -9.53 -1.16
N HIS A 250 2.96 -10.02 -0.37
CA HIS A 250 3.14 -11.45 -0.13
C HIS A 250 3.59 -11.74 1.32
N PRO A 251 3.13 -12.83 1.98
CA PRO A 251 3.53 -13.17 3.34
C PRO A 251 5.05 -13.27 3.55
N LYS A 252 5.80 -13.58 2.48
CA LYS A 252 7.27 -13.67 2.46
C LYS A 252 7.96 -12.33 2.79
N GLU A 253 7.28 -11.22 2.59
CA GLU A 253 7.79 -9.89 2.90
C GLU A 253 7.62 -9.52 4.38
N VAL A 254 6.77 -10.24 5.13
CA VAL A 254 6.53 -10.01 6.56
C VAL A 254 7.58 -10.77 7.38
N THR A 255 8.79 -10.24 7.37
CA THR A 255 9.94 -10.73 8.16
C THR A 255 9.85 -10.24 9.61
N PRO A 256 10.72 -10.74 10.52
CA PRO A 256 10.88 -10.16 11.85
C PRO A 256 11.17 -8.65 11.84
N GLU A 257 12.06 -8.17 10.96
CA GLU A 257 12.43 -6.76 10.85
C GLU A 257 11.26 -5.90 10.35
N ALA A 258 10.52 -6.39 9.35
CA ALA A 258 9.33 -5.71 8.83
C ALA A 258 8.20 -5.65 9.87
N ARG A 259 8.01 -6.74 10.62
CA ARG A 259 7.08 -6.79 11.74
C ARG A 259 7.45 -5.78 12.83
N GLU A 260 8.72 -5.74 13.24
CA GLU A 260 9.20 -4.81 14.26
C GLU A 260 9.00 -3.35 13.81
N ALA A 261 9.29 -3.02 12.55
CA ALA A 261 9.05 -1.70 11.99
C ALA A 261 7.56 -1.29 12.11
N CYS A 262 6.62 -2.18 11.76
CA CYS A 262 5.19 -1.91 11.91
C CYS A 262 4.77 -1.79 13.37
N GLU A 263 5.21 -2.71 14.22
CA GLU A 263 4.89 -2.70 15.65
C GLU A 263 5.39 -1.42 16.33
N ARG A 264 6.59 -0.95 15.99
CA ARG A 264 7.17 0.29 16.50
C ARG A 264 6.31 1.52 16.19
N LEU A 265 5.76 1.62 14.97
CA LEU A 265 4.82 2.67 14.59
C LEU A 265 3.56 2.62 15.46
N VAL A 266 2.97 1.43 15.58
CA VAL A 266 1.74 1.23 16.37
C VAL A 266 1.97 1.52 17.86
N ASP A 267 3.11 1.11 18.42
CA ASP A 267 3.48 1.38 19.83
C ASP A 267 3.65 2.86 20.12
N HIS A 268 4.03 3.65 19.12
CA HIS A 268 4.05 5.11 19.22
C HIS A 268 2.68 5.74 18.95
N GLY A 269 1.64 4.94 18.70
CA GLY A 269 0.27 5.39 18.45
C GLY A 269 0.02 5.88 17.03
N VAL A 270 0.81 5.41 16.06
CA VAL A 270 0.59 5.65 14.62
C VAL A 270 -0.12 4.43 14.03
N PRO A 271 -1.41 4.52 13.68
CA PRO A 271 -2.11 3.39 13.08
C PRO A 271 -1.50 2.99 11.74
N VAL A 272 -1.37 1.69 11.51
CA VAL A 272 -0.78 1.13 10.29
C VAL A 272 -1.79 0.29 9.54
N GLU A 273 -1.98 0.60 8.27
CA GLU A 273 -2.82 -0.17 7.36
C GLU A 273 -2.01 -0.64 6.15
N ASN A 274 -2.47 -1.67 5.44
CA ASN A 274 -1.81 -2.23 4.28
C ASN A 274 -2.69 -2.15 3.04
N GLN A 275 -2.17 -1.59 1.96
CA GLN A 275 -2.72 -1.73 0.62
C GLN A 275 -1.86 -2.75 -0.15
N ALA A 276 -2.47 -3.82 -0.64
CA ALA A 276 -1.83 -4.78 -1.54
C ALA A 276 -2.32 -4.55 -2.97
N VAL A 277 -1.57 -5.01 -3.97
CA VAL A 277 -1.97 -5.06 -5.38
C VAL A 277 -2.10 -6.52 -5.80
N LEU A 278 -3.21 -6.86 -6.43
CA LEU A 278 -3.50 -8.20 -6.94
C LEU A 278 -2.71 -8.46 -8.22
N MET A 279 -1.70 -9.33 -8.11
CA MET A 279 -0.75 -9.67 -9.17
C MET A 279 -0.81 -11.16 -9.53
N ARG A 280 -0.92 -11.41 -10.84
CA ARG A 280 -0.95 -12.74 -11.45
C ARG A 280 0.33 -13.52 -11.13
N GLN A 281 0.18 -14.79 -10.77
CA GLN A 281 1.26 -15.70 -10.40
C GLN A 281 2.07 -15.30 -9.15
N LEU A 282 1.67 -14.23 -8.46
CA LEU A 282 2.34 -13.75 -7.26
C LEU A 282 1.46 -13.89 -6.02
N ASN A 283 0.32 -13.21 -5.98
CA ASN A 283 -0.63 -13.26 -4.87
C ASN A 283 -2.09 -13.47 -5.34
N SER A 284 -2.28 -13.87 -6.61
CA SER A 284 -3.57 -14.20 -7.20
C SER A 284 -4.15 -15.54 -6.72
N ASP A 285 -4.11 -15.80 -5.41
CA ASP A 285 -4.61 -17.00 -4.75
C ASP A 285 -5.14 -16.64 -3.36
N ALA A 286 -6.34 -17.12 -3.02
CA ALA A 286 -7.00 -16.78 -1.76
C ALA A 286 -6.22 -17.25 -0.52
N ARG A 287 -5.46 -18.35 -0.62
CA ARG A 287 -4.61 -18.87 0.46
C ARG A 287 -3.49 -17.89 0.78
N ILE A 288 -2.87 -17.30 -0.26
CA ILE A 288 -1.78 -16.32 -0.11
C ILE A 288 -2.33 -15.03 0.51
N ILE A 289 -3.45 -14.51 0.01
CA ILE A 289 -4.06 -13.30 0.57
C ILE A 289 -4.54 -13.53 2.01
N LYS A 290 -5.14 -14.69 2.30
CA LYS A 290 -5.54 -15.06 3.68
C LYS A 290 -4.33 -15.08 4.61
N GLU A 291 -3.26 -15.76 4.22
CA GLU A 291 -2.04 -15.83 5.01
C GLU A 291 -1.45 -14.43 5.21
N LEU A 292 -1.40 -13.61 4.15
CA LEU A 292 -0.90 -12.23 4.21
C LEU A 292 -1.69 -11.41 5.22
N SER A 293 -3.02 -11.42 5.12
CA SER A 293 -3.89 -10.72 6.05
C SER A 293 -3.68 -11.19 7.49
N HIS A 294 -3.48 -12.50 7.72
CA HIS A 294 -3.25 -13.04 9.07
C HIS A 294 -1.90 -12.62 9.65
N VAL A 295 -0.83 -12.66 8.86
CA VAL A 295 0.49 -12.20 9.34
C VAL A 295 0.48 -10.70 9.60
N LEU A 296 -0.20 -9.90 8.77
CA LEU A 296 -0.34 -8.45 8.97
C LEU A 296 -1.09 -8.12 10.27
N LEU A 297 -2.23 -8.78 10.52
CA LEU A 297 -3.00 -8.56 11.75
C LEU A 297 -2.21 -8.93 13.00
N ARG A 298 -1.40 -10.00 12.96
CA ARG A 298 -0.50 -10.36 14.07
C ARG A 298 0.59 -9.32 14.31
N SER A 299 0.96 -8.54 13.29
CA SER A 299 1.85 -7.39 13.37
C SER A 299 1.11 -6.07 13.64
N ARG A 300 -0.18 -6.11 14.00
CA ARG A 300 -1.06 -4.95 14.22
C ARG A 300 -1.21 -4.03 13.00
N VAL A 301 -1.06 -4.60 11.79
CA VAL A 301 -1.32 -3.93 10.52
C VAL A 301 -2.68 -4.34 9.99
N ARG A 302 -3.56 -3.37 9.73
CA ARG A 302 -4.90 -3.62 9.18
C ARG A 302 -4.83 -3.86 7.66
N PRO A 303 -5.28 -5.00 7.11
CA PRO A 303 -5.52 -5.13 5.67
C PRO A 303 -6.60 -4.14 5.25
N TYR A 304 -6.25 -3.18 4.39
CA TYR A 304 -7.13 -2.11 3.94
C TYR A 304 -7.64 -2.35 2.53
N TYR A 305 -6.79 -2.16 1.52
CA TYR A 305 -7.14 -2.41 0.12
C TYR A 305 -6.42 -3.63 -0.44
N LEU A 306 -7.13 -4.37 -1.29
CA LEU A 306 -6.55 -5.20 -2.34
C LEU A 306 -6.89 -4.50 -3.65
N HIS A 307 -5.94 -3.77 -4.21
CA HIS A 307 -6.11 -3.09 -5.48
C HIS A 307 -6.10 -4.11 -6.61
N GLN A 308 -7.11 -4.03 -7.48
CA GLN A 308 -6.93 -4.48 -8.84
C GLN A 308 -5.75 -3.72 -9.43
N MET A 309 -4.81 -4.43 -10.06
CA MET A 309 -3.66 -3.79 -10.68
C MET A 309 -4.09 -2.81 -11.77
N ASP A 310 -3.60 -1.57 -11.66
CA ASP A 310 -3.84 -0.51 -12.63
C ASP A 310 -3.30 -0.85 -14.01
N VAL A 311 -3.84 -0.17 -15.02
CA VAL A 311 -3.47 -0.32 -16.42
C VAL A 311 -2.21 0.48 -16.79
N ALA A 312 -1.21 0.53 -15.91
CA ALA A 312 0.05 1.23 -16.22
C ALA A 312 0.82 0.55 -17.35
N GLU A 313 1.56 1.32 -18.16
CA GLU A 313 2.40 0.78 -19.24
C GLU A 313 3.38 -0.31 -18.76
N GLY A 314 3.42 -1.44 -19.48
CA GLY A 314 4.29 -2.58 -19.20
C GLY A 314 3.85 -3.46 -18.02
N CYS A 315 2.65 -3.25 -17.47
CA CYS A 315 2.13 -4.02 -16.34
C CYS A 315 1.25 -5.21 -16.74
N GLU A 316 0.84 -5.35 -18.00
CA GLU A 316 -0.14 -6.34 -18.46
C GLU A 316 0.19 -7.77 -17.99
N HIS A 317 1.47 -8.14 -18.01
CA HIS A 317 1.92 -9.47 -17.61
C HIS A 317 1.65 -9.84 -16.14
N LEU A 318 1.44 -8.85 -15.26
CA LEU A 318 1.09 -9.02 -13.84
C LEU A 318 -0.40 -8.84 -13.57
N ARG A 319 -1.20 -8.36 -14.54
CA ARG A 319 -2.63 -8.11 -14.33
C ARG A 319 -3.43 -9.39 -14.22
N THR A 320 -4.52 -9.30 -13.47
CA THR A 320 -5.54 -10.36 -13.33
C THR A 320 -6.89 -9.88 -13.87
N PRO A 321 -7.77 -10.79 -14.33
CA PRO A 321 -9.18 -10.45 -14.56
C PRO A 321 -9.86 -10.02 -13.26
N ILE A 322 -10.80 -9.07 -13.31
CA ILE A 322 -11.58 -8.60 -12.14
C ILE A 322 -12.24 -9.77 -11.37
N ALA A 323 -12.74 -10.76 -12.11
CA ALA A 323 -13.35 -11.95 -11.53
C ALA A 323 -12.44 -12.68 -10.53
N LYS A 324 -11.10 -12.60 -10.70
CA LYS A 324 -10.15 -13.22 -9.78
C LYS A 324 -10.14 -12.57 -8.40
N GLY A 325 -10.25 -11.24 -8.34
CA GLY A 325 -10.38 -10.53 -7.07
C GLY A 325 -11.67 -10.89 -6.33
N LEU A 326 -12.79 -10.97 -7.07
CA LEU A 326 -14.09 -11.37 -6.51
C LEU A 326 -14.07 -12.81 -5.98
N GLU A 327 -13.49 -13.74 -6.75
CA GLU A 327 -13.28 -15.14 -6.36
C GLU A 327 -12.46 -15.24 -5.05
N ILE A 328 -11.41 -14.43 -4.92
CA ILE A 328 -10.60 -14.35 -3.70
C ILE A 328 -11.44 -13.81 -2.53
N LEU A 329 -12.17 -12.71 -2.70
CA LEU A 329 -13.01 -12.16 -1.63
C LEU A 329 -14.10 -13.15 -1.16
N GLN A 330 -14.70 -13.91 -2.06
CA GLN A 330 -15.66 -14.97 -1.72
C GLN A 330 -15.02 -16.03 -0.82
N GLN A 331 -13.79 -16.47 -1.15
CA GLN A 331 -13.05 -17.46 -0.36
C GLN A 331 -12.54 -16.93 0.99
N LEU A 332 -12.52 -15.61 1.19
CA LEU A 332 -12.15 -14.99 2.46
C LEU A 332 -13.35 -14.72 3.35
N ARG A 333 -14.43 -14.13 2.81
CA ARG A 333 -15.60 -13.72 3.58
C ARG A 333 -16.27 -14.95 4.21
N GLY A 334 -16.47 -14.93 5.53
CA GLY A 334 -17.01 -16.07 6.29
C GLY A 334 -16.00 -17.18 6.60
N HIS A 335 -14.87 -17.25 5.89
CA HIS A 335 -13.81 -18.24 6.10
C HIS A 335 -12.62 -17.72 6.93
N THR A 336 -12.66 -16.45 7.32
CA THR A 336 -11.72 -15.79 8.23
C THR A 336 -12.41 -14.63 8.97
N THR A 337 -11.75 -14.07 9.99
CA THR A 337 -12.19 -12.83 10.64
C THR A 337 -12.43 -11.72 9.63
N GLY A 338 -13.48 -10.92 9.83
CA GLY A 338 -13.79 -9.75 8.99
C GLY A 338 -12.64 -8.73 8.95
N LEU A 339 -11.80 -8.71 9.98
CA LEU A 339 -10.56 -7.92 9.97
C LEU A 339 -9.56 -8.40 8.91
N ALA A 340 -9.58 -9.66 8.49
CA ALA A 340 -8.64 -10.16 7.51
C ALA A 340 -9.10 -9.93 6.05
N VAL A 341 -10.31 -9.39 5.84
CA VAL A 341 -10.89 -9.23 4.50
C VAL A 341 -10.69 -7.78 4.03
N PRO A 342 -9.77 -7.52 3.07
CA PRO A 342 -9.58 -6.18 2.54
C PRO A 342 -10.73 -5.77 1.63
N HIS A 343 -10.82 -4.48 1.31
CA HIS A 343 -11.69 -3.98 0.24
C HIS A 343 -11.02 -4.24 -1.12
N LEU A 344 -11.68 -4.96 -2.02
CA LEU A 344 -11.23 -5.06 -3.41
C LEU A 344 -11.52 -3.74 -4.12
N ALA A 345 -10.49 -2.96 -4.40
CA ALA A 345 -10.64 -1.64 -5.01
C ALA A 345 -10.17 -1.65 -6.46
N VAL A 346 -10.93 -1.00 -7.33
CA VAL A 346 -10.56 -0.72 -8.72
C VAL A 346 -10.45 0.78 -8.84
N ASP A 347 -9.25 1.30 -9.10
CA ASP A 347 -9.10 2.68 -9.54
C ASP A 347 -9.52 2.76 -11.02
N LEU A 348 -10.59 3.51 -11.28
CA LEU A 348 -11.14 3.67 -12.62
C LEU A 348 -10.17 4.51 -13.48
N PRO A 349 -9.83 4.04 -14.70
CA PRO A 349 -8.91 4.73 -15.58
C PRO A 349 -9.29 6.19 -15.85
N GLY A 350 -8.29 7.04 -16.05
CA GLY A 350 -8.48 8.43 -16.47
C GLY A 350 -8.98 9.38 -15.39
N GLY A 351 -8.98 8.96 -14.12
CA GLY A 351 -9.32 9.80 -12.98
C GLY A 351 -10.71 9.55 -12.37
N GLY A 352 -11.40 8.47 -12.73
CA GLY A 352 -12.75 8.17 -12.23
C GLY A 352 -12.85 7.83 -10.74
N GLY A 353 -11.71 7.70 -10.06
CA GLY A 353 -11.64 7.37 -8.64
C GLY A 353 -11.80 5.88 -8.35
N LYS A 354 -11.80 5.54 -7.07
CA LYS A 354 -11.82 4.17 -6.56
C LYS A 354 -13.27 3.73 -6.40
N VAL A 355 -13.60 2.60 -7.00
CA VAL A 355 -14.81 1.84 -6.68
C VAL A 355 -14.41 0.58 -5.92
N THR A 356 -15.23 0.17 -4.94
CA THR A 356 -15.01 -1.08 -4.24
C THR A 356 -15.98 -2.14 -4.72
N LEU A 357 -15.46 -3.34 -4.94
CA LEU A 357 -16.23 -4.49 -5.36
C LEU A 357 -16.43 -5.44 -4.17
N GLN A 358 -17.60 -6.06 -4.11
CA GLN A 358 -17.91 -7.12 -3.17
C GLN A 358 -18.57 -8.28 -3.93
N PRO A 359 -18.45 -9.52 -3.44
CA PRO A 359 -19.27 -10.60 -3.93
C PRO A 359 -20.76 -10.30 -3.73
N ASP A 360 -21.59 -10.79 -4.65
CA ASP A 360 -23.04 -10.68 -4.51
C ASP A 360 -23.59 -11.79 -3.62
N TYR A 361 -24.21 -11.36 -2.52
CA TYR A 361 -24.87 -12.21 -1.53
C TYR A 361 -26.39 -12.07 -1.59
N VAL A 362 -26.93 -11.07 -2.28
CA VAL A 362 -28.38 -10.88 -2.41
C VAL A 362 -28.85 -11.76 -3.56
N ILE A 363 -29.82 -12.63 -3.29
CA ILE A 363 -30.47 -13.45 -4.30
C ILE A 363 -31.66 -12.69 -4.87
N GLU A 364 -32.51 -12.16 -3.99
CA GLU A 364 -33.77 -11.51 -4.33
C GLU A 364 -34.12 -10.48 -3.26
N ARG A 365 -34.76 -9.37 -3.66
CA ARG A 365 -35.33 -8.36 -2.77
C ARG A 365 -36.84 -8.35 -2.92
N GLY A 366 -37.57 -8.59 -1.85
CA GLY A 366 -39.02 -8.47 -1.77
C GLY A 366 -39.45 -7.34 -0.84
N GLU A 367 -40.75 -7.05 -0.78
CA GLU A 367 -41.31 -6.00 0.09
C GLU A 367 -41.27 -6.36 1.58
N ARG A 368 -41.36 -7.65 1.91
CA ARG A 368 -41.42 -8.15 3.29
C ARG A 368 -40.19 -8.95 3.71
N GLU A 369 -39.39 -9.39 2.75
CA GLU A 369 -38.17 -10.13 3.02
C GLU A 369 -37.15 -9.96 1.88
N THR A 370 -35.88 -10.01 2.24
CA THR A 370 -34.75 -10.10 1.30
C THR A 370 -34.08 -11.46 1.46
N LEU A 371 -33.86 -12.17 0.35
CA LEU A 371 -33.19 -13.46 0.33
C LEU A 371 -31.69 -13.28 0.13
N PHE A 372 -30.92 -13.90 1.02
CA PHE A 372 -29.46 -13.89 1.00
C PHE A 372 -28.89 -15.29 0.83
N ARG A 373 -27.73 -15.39 0.18
CA ARG A 373 -26.85 -16.55 0.19
C ARG A 373 -25.67 -16.30 1.12
N ASN A 374 -25.44 -17.18 2.09
CA ASN A 374 -24.27 -17.06 2.97
C ASN A 374 -22.98 -17.63 2.33
N TYR A 375 -21.86 -17.60 3.07
CA TYR A 375 -20.57 -18.12 2.62
C TYR A 375 -20.54 -19.65 2.41
N LYS A 376 -21.49 -20.40 2.96
CA LYS A 376 -21.66 -21.85 2.74
C LYS A 376 -22.56 -22.16 1.55
N GLY A 377 -23.15 -21.16 0.92
CA GLY A 377 -24.15 -21.34 -0.15
C GLY A 377 -25.57 -21.60 0.35
N GLU A 378 -25.81 -21.51 1.65
CA GLU A 378 -27.14 -21.67 2.26
C GLU A 378 -27.97 -20.39 2.09
N THR A 379 -29.28 -20.56 1.86
CA THR A 379 -30.22 -19.46 1.68
C THR A 379 -30.87 -19.06 3.01
N TYR A 380 -30.98 -17.76 3.25
CA TYR A 380 -31.65 -17.18 4.42
C TYR A 380 -32.55 -16.04 3.99
N ALA A 381 -33.76 -16.00 4.54
CA ALA A 381 -34.65 -14.86 4.43
C ALA A 381 -34.40 -13.90 5.60
N TYR A 382 -34.23 -12.62 5.30
CA TYR A 382 -34.18 -11.54 6.28
C TYR A 382 -35.49 -10.76 6.19
N PRO A 383 -36.26 -10.62 7.27
CA PRO A 383 -37.51 -9.87 7.25
C PRO A 383 -37.23 -8.37 7.11
N GLU A 384 -37.87 -7.73 6.14
CA GLU A 384 -37.89 -6.28 5.99
C GLU A 384 -38.95 -5.66 6.92
N PRO A 385 -38.72 -4.45 7.46
CA PRO A 385 -39.70 -3.80 8.32
C PRO A 385 -40.89 -3.28 7.50
N GLU A 386 -42.09 -3.27 8.12
CA GLU A 386 -43.28 -2.62 7.52
C GLU A 386 -43.11 -1.09 7.46
N GLU A 387 -42.51 -0.52 8.51
CA GLU A 387 -42.19 0.91 8.58
C GLU A 387 -40.87 1.18 7.85
N THR A 388 -40.94 1.97 6.77
CA THR A 388 -39.82 2.21 5.86
C THR A 388 -39.30 3.65 5.92
N ASP A 389 -39.92 4.52 6.73
CA ASP A 389 -39.38 5.84 7.01
C ASP A 389 -38.13 5.74 7.90
N CYS A 390 -36.98 5.77 7.25
CA CYS A 390 -35.67 5.78 7.88
C CYS A 390 -35.12 7.20 8.09
N SER A 391 -35.96 8.24 7.99
CA SER A 391 -35.52 9.61 8.19
C SER A 391 -34.98 9.81 9.62
N CYS A 392 -33.83 10.49 9.71
CA CYS A 392 -33.21 10.82 10.98
C CYS A 392 -33.22 12.34 11.15
N PRO A 393 -33.77 12.87 12.25
CA PRO A 393 -33.77 14.31 12.53
C PRO A 393 -32.39 14.77 13.04
N TYR A 394 -31.32 14.43 12.30
CA TYR A 394 -29.93 14.67 12.70
C TYR A 394 -29.66 16.15 12.93
N ASP A 395 -30.17 17.03 12.06
CA ASP A 395 -29.96 18.46 12.20
C ASP A 395 -30.70 19.05 13.41
N GLU A 396 -31.91 18.57 13.68
CA GLU A 396 -32.74 19.02 14.79
C GLU A 396 -32.21 18.53 16.15
N VAL A 397 -31.72 17.29 16.21
CA VAL A 397 -31.30 16.66 17.47
C VAL A 397 -29.82 16.90 17.77
N TRP A 398 -28.94 16.81 16.76
CA TRP A 398 -27.49 16.84 16.97
C TRP A 398 -26.84 18.18 16.57
N GLN A 399 -27.21 18.74 15.41
CA GLN A 399 -26.62 20.01 14.96
C GLN A 399 -27.17 21.22 15.69
N ALA A 400 -28.45 21.22 16.08
CA ALA A 400 -29.05 22.34 16.83
C ALA A 400 -28.26 22.67 18.11
N ARG A 401 -27.90 21.65 18.90
CA ARG A 401 -27.10 21.79 20.13
C ARG A 401 -25.69 22.32 19.85
N SER A 402 -25.09 21.93 18.73
CA SER A 402 -23.77 22.41 18.31
C SER A 402 -23.80 23.86 17.83
N ARG A 403 -24.93 24.33 17.28
CA ARG A 403 -25.15 25.74 16.92
C ARG A 403 -25.37 26.60 18.17
N GLU A 404 -26.10 26.09 19.16
CA GLU A 404 -26.29 26.76 20.47
C GLU A 404 -24.98 26.92 21.25
N LEU A 405 -24.10 25.93 21.25
CA LEU A 405 -22.80 26.04 21.92
C LEU A 405 -21.89 27.08 21.22
N ARG A 406 -21.89 27.11 19.88
CA ARG A 406 -21.12 28.10 19.11
C ARG A 406 -21.66 29.53 19.24
N SER A 407 -22.98 29.71 19.38
CA SER A 407 -23.57 31.04 19.59
C SER A 407 -23.35 31.59 21.01
N GLN A 408 -23.01 30.73 21.98
CA GLN A 408 -22.67 31.12 23.36
C GLN A 408 -21.18 31.44 23.58
N GLY A 409 -20.35 31.43 22.53
CA GLY A 409 -18.95 31.87 22.60
C GLY A 409 -18.05 31.01 23.50
N ARG A 410 -18.27 29.69 23.53
CA ARG A 410 -17.36 28.71 24.16
C ARG A 410 -16.64 27.87 23.13
#